data_AF-K1UFR8-F1
#
_entry.id   AF-K1UFR8-F1
#
_cell.length_a   1.000
_cell.length_b   1.000
_cell.length_c   1.000
_cell.angle_alpha   90.00
_cell.angle_beta   90.00
_cell.angle_gamma   90.00
#
_symmetry.space_group_name_H-M   'P 1'
#
loop_
_entity.id
_entity.type
_entity.pdbx_description
1 polymer ?
#
loop_
_entity_poly.entity_id
_entity_poly.type
_entity_poly.pdbx_seq_one_letter_code
_entity_poly.pdbx_strand_id
1 'polypeptide(L)'
;TVDEETGLTGAFGLGEGMLTGTYLINLDSEDEGELFIGCAGGIDTLATFRYTTVAAPADHRFFRVRVSDLQGGHSGDDIDKGRVNSNKTAARLLWEGWQRFALRLSRFDGGNLRNAIPREAEVLFGIPASCEAAFRSWFGEFAAELGAEFHLREPNFRITLDEAAPAPVLDESAQRALVL
;
A
#
# COMPACT_ATOMS: atom_id res chain seq x y z
N THR A 1 -18.13 -6.69 23.18
CA THR A 1 -19.50 -6.17 22.89
C THR A 1 -19.92 -6.64 21.50
N VAL A 2 -21.11 -6.30 21.00
CA VAL A 2 -21.46 -6.61 19.60
C VAL A 2 -20.63 -5.70 18.66
N ASP A 3 -20.12 -6.28 17.56
CA ASP A 3 -19.48 -5.57 16.46
C ASP A 3 -18.23 -4.78 16.84
N GLU A 4 -17.26 -5.46 17.47
CA GLU A 4 -15.97 -4.87 17.88
C GLU A 4 -15.08 -4.58 16.65
N GLU A 5 -14.85 -5.61 15.83
CA GLU A 5 -13.91 -5.64 14.69
C GLU A 5 -14.16 -4.63 13.56
N THR A 6 -15.36 -4.04 13.45
CA THR A 6 -15.69 -3.16 12.32
C THR A 6 -16.06 -1.74 12.71
N GLY A 7 -16.85 -1.56 13.77
CA GLY A 7 -17.42 -0.25 14.09
C GLY A 7 -17.65 0.04 15.58
N LEU A 8 -17.36 -0.91 16.47
CA LEU A 8 -17.56 -0.80 17.92
C LEU A 8 -18.99 -0.40 18.31
N THR A 9 -20.00 -0.75 17.49
CA THR A 9 -21.36 -0.21 17.64
C THR A 9 -22.02 -0.59 18.96
N GLY A 10 -21.74 -1.80 19.47
CA GLY A 10 -22.21 -2.22 20.79
C GLY A 10 -21.56 -1.46 21.95
N ALA A 11 -20.30 -1.03 21.80
CA ALA A 11 -19.63 -0.21 22.81
C ALA A 11 -20.20 1.22 22.82
N PHE A 12 -20.42 1.81 21.65
CA PHE A 12 -21.05 3.14 21.54
C PHE A 12 -22.54 3.15 21.97
N GLY A 13 -23.21 2.00 21.91
CA GLY A 13 -24.61 1.85 22.32
C GLY A 13 -24.81 1.71 23.84
N LEU A 14 -23.76 1.63 24.64
CA LEU A 14 -23.85 1.59 26.10
C LEU A 14 -24.32 2.95 26.63
N GLY A 15 -25.57 3.01 27.06
CA GLY A 15 -26.19 4.21 27.61
C GLY A 15 -25.99 4.37 29.12
N GLU A 16 -26.33 5.57 29.61
CA GLU A 16 -26.31 5.86 31.04
C GLU A 16 -27.18 4.88 31.84
N GLY A 17 -26.67 4.42 33.00
CA GLY A 17 -27.41 3.55 33.92
C GLY A 17 -27.50 2.07 33.51
N MET A 18 -26.96 1.66 32.36
CA MET A 18 -26.97 0.25 31.95
C MET A 18 -26.04 -0.64 32.78
N LEU A 19 -24.98 -0.07 33.36
CA LEU A 19 -24.00 -0.75 34.20
C LEU A 19 -23.88 -0.01 35.54
N THR A 20 -23.78 -0.78 36.63
CA THR A 20 -23.69 -0.25 38.01
C THR A 20 -22.39 -0.64 38.72
N GLY A 21 -21.54 -1.44 38.08
CA GLY A 21 -20.26 -1.88 38.65
C GLY A 21 -19.22 -0.77 38.68
N THR A 22 -18.32 -0.81 39.68
CA THR A 22 -17.20 0.13 39.83
C THR A 22 -15.92 -0.30 39.11
N TYR A 23 -15.87 -1.56 38.67
CA TYR A 23 -14.74 -2.15 37.97
C TYR A 23 -15.20 -2.80 36.67
N LEU A 24 -14.41 -2.63 35.61
CA LEU A 24 -14.57 -3.32 34.34
C LEU A 24 -13.27 -4.08 34.06
N ILE A 25 -13.40 -5.38 33.83
CA ILE A 25 -12.31 -6.23 33.36
C ILE A 25 -12.64 -6.57 31.91
N ASN A 26 -11.91 -5.95 30.98
CA ASN A 26 -11.95 -6.33 29.58
C ASN A 26 -11.15 -7.63 29.41
N LEU A 27 -11.65 -8.56 28.60
CA LEU A 27 -11.06 -9.88 28.37
C LEU A 27 -10.61 -10.06 26.91
N ASP A 28 -10.34 -8.94 26.25
CA ASP A 28 -10.05 -8.84 24.81
C ASP A 28 -8.54 -8.70 24.55
N SER A 29 -7.72 -8.97 25.58
CA SER A 29 -6.28 -9.10 25.43
C SER A 29 -5.92 -10.49 24.89
N GLU A 30 -5.07 -10.55 23.87
CA GLU A 30 -4.64 -11.81 23.26
C GLU A 30 -3.33 -12.37 23.83
N ASP A 31 -2.61 -11.59 24.64
CA ASP A 31 -1.31 -11.96 25.21
C ASP A 31 -1.40 -12.43 26.67
N GLU A 32 -1.04 -13.69 26.92
CA GLU A 32 -1.05 -14.30 28.25
C GLU A 32 0.00 -13.69 29.18
N GLY A 33 -0.39 -13.36 30.41
CA GLY A 33 0.51 -12.79 31.42
C GLY A 33 0.76 -11.29 31.25
N GLU A 34 0.08 -10.64 30.32
CA GLU A 34 0.17 -9.20 30.09
C GLU A 34 -1.11 -8.48 30.55
N LEU A 35 -0.94 -7.25 31.03
CA LEU A 35 -2.03 -6.41 31.53
C LEU A 35 -2.05 -5.10 30.74
N PHE A 36 -3.09 -4.92 29.93
CA PHE A 36 -3.27 -3.75 29.09
C PHE A 36 -4.05 -2.69 29.87
N ILE A 37 -3.41 -1.52 30.08
CA ILE A 37 -4.02 -0.38 30.80
C ILE A 37 -4.37 0.79 29.88
N GLY A 38 -4.24 0.60 28.56
CA GLY A 38 -4.59 1.59 27.54
C GLY A 38 -4.46 1.03 26.13
N CYS A 39 -5.11 1.69 25.18
CA CYS A 39 -5.05 1.39 23.75
C CYS A 39 -5.02 2.68 22.92
N ALA A 40 -4.68 2.56 21.64
CA ALA A 40 -4.77 3.66 20.69
C ALA A 40 -6.23 3.88 20.24
N GLY A 41 -6.56 5.12 19.87
CA GLY A 41 -7.78 5.41 19.10
C GLY A 41 -7.57 5.15 17.60
N GLY A 42 -8.66 5.11 16.83
CA GLY A 42 -8.64 4.91 15.38
C GLY A 42 -9.49 5.93 14.62
N ILE A 43 -9.08 6.29 13.40
CA ILE A 43 -9.88 7.06 12.46
C ILE A 43 -9.58 6.61 11.03
N ASP A 44 -10.65 6.42 10.24
CA ASP A 44 -10.53 6.12 8.82
C ASP A 44 -10.31 7.40 8.02
N THR A 45 -9.30 7.39 7.13
CA THR A 45 -9.05 8.47 6.17
C THR A 45 -9.13 7.94 4.76
N LEU A 46 -10.00 8.53 3.94
CA LEU A 46 -10.14 8.20 2.51
C LEU A 46 -9.69 9.39 1.65
N ALA A 47 -8.58 9.21 0.93
CA ALA A 47 -8.13 10.16 -0.09
C ALA A 47 -8.69 9.75 -1.46
N THR A 48 -9.52 10.61 -2.06
CA THR A 48 -10.13 10.36 -3.37
C THR A 48 -9.55 11.27 -4.43
N PHE A 49 -8.96 10.69 -5.48
CA PHE A 49 -8.52 11.41 -6.66
C PHE A 49 -9.48 11.14 -7.81
N ARG A 50 -9.99 12.21 -8.43
CA ARG A 50 -10.80 12.12 -9.65
C ARG A 50 -9.87 12.27 -10.84
N TYR A 51 -9.95 11.32 -11.76
CA TYR A 51 -9.14 11.30 -12.97
C TYR A 51 -9.97 10.90 -14.17
N THR A 52 -9.44 11.21 -15.35
CA THR A 52 -9.90 10.68 -16.63
C THR A 52 -8.77 9.89 -17.26
N THR A 53 -9.12 8.96 -18.15
CA THR A 53 -8.12 8.26 -18.96
C THR A 53 -8.01 8.91 -20.32
N VAL A 54 -6.79 9.05 -20.81
CA VAL A 54 -6.44 9.54 -22.14
C VAL A 54 -5.69 8.45 -22.90
N ALA A 55 -5.66 8.56 -24.23
CA ALA A 55 -4.79 7.70 -25.01
C ALA A 55 -3.33 7.89 -24.56
N ALA A 56 -2.60 6.79 -24.43
CA ALA A 56 -1.17 6.84 -24.17
C ALA A 56 -0.46 7.65 -25.28
N PRO A 57 0.60 8.41 -24.97
CA PRO A 57 1.40 9.01 -26.01
C PRO A 57 1.92 7.95 -26.98
N ALA A 58 2.08 8.33 -28.26
CA ALA A 58 2.63 7.44 -29.26
C ALA A 58 4.00 6.89 -28.82
N ASP A 59 4.35 5.71 -29.33
CA ASP A 59 5.63 5.05 -29.09
C ASP A 59 5.93 4.73 -27.61
N HIS A 60 4.91 4.60 -26.76
CA HIS A 60 5.11 4.10 -25.40
C HIS A 60 5.13 2.57 -25.37
N ARG A 61 6.08 2.01 -24.63
CA ARG A 61 6.12 0.59 -24.24
C ARG A 61 5.52 0.44 -22.86
N PHE A 62 4.68 -0.58 -22.70
CA PHE A 62 3.93 -0.80 -21.47
C PHE A 62 4.54 -1.93 -20.66
N PHE A 63 4.57 -1.70 -19.36
CA PHE A 63 5.12 -2.63 -18.39
C PHE A 63 4.17 -2.77 -17.22
N ARG A 64 4.17 -3.95 -16.65
CA ARG A 64 3.53 -4.27 -15.39
C ARG A 64 4.61 -4.56 -14.36
N VAL A 65 4.59 -3.81 -13.26
CA VAL A 65 5.37 -4.14 -12.06
C VAL A 65 4.47 -4.77 -11.02
N ARG A 66 4.96 -5.84 -10.40
CA ARG A 66 4.35 -6.43 -9.20
C ARG A 66 5.34 -6.39 -8.05
N VAL A 67 4.90 -5.89 -6.91
CA VAL A 67 5.54 -6.06 -5.61
C VAL A 67 4.77 -7.14 -4.88
N SER A 68 5.44 -8.22 -4.46
CA SER A 68 4.80 -9.38 -3.86
C SER A 68 5.60 -9.99 -2.71
N ASP A 69 4.94 -10.91 -2.01
CA ASP A 69 5.52 -11.78 -0.98
C ASP A 69 6.11 -11.04 0.23
N LEU A 70 5.67 -9.80 0.47
CA LEU A 70 5.89 -9.12 1.74
C LEU A 70 5.13 -9.83 2.86
N GLN A 71 5.64 -9.75 4.09
CA GLN A 71 5.05 -10.41 5.25
C GLN A 71 3.67 -9.84 5.59
N GLY A 72 3.50 -8.51 5.46
CA GLY A 72 2.31 -7.82 5.94
C GLY A 72 2.22 -7.85 7.46
N GLY A 73 1.00 -7.74 7.99
CA GLY A 73 0.73 -7.71 9.42
C GLY A 73 -0.45 -6.82 9.79
N HIS A 74 -0.80 -6.80 11.06
CA HIS A 74 -1.77 -5.86 11.61
C HIS A 74 -1.19 -4.44 11.61
N SER A 75 -1.93 -3.48 11.04
CA SER A 75 -1.44 -2.10 10.87
C SER A 75 -1.28 -1.33 12.19
N GLY A 76 -1.81 -1.87 13.30
CA GLY A 76 -1.52 -1.40 14.65
C GLY A 76 -0.32 -2.14 15.25
N ASP A 77 -0.48 -3.42 15.56
CA ASP A 77 0.48 -4.20 16.37
C ASP A 77 1.78 -4.55 15.66
N ASP A 78 1.82 -4.50 14.33
CA ASP A 78 3.03 -4.79 13.55
C ASP A 78 3.69 -3.52 12.99
N ILE A 79 3.18 -2.32 13.27
CA ILE A 79 3.65 -1.08 12.63
C ILE A 79 5.08 -0.70 13.06
N ASP A 80 5.47 -1.07 14.27
CA ASP A 80 6.80 -0.84 14.85
C ASP A 80 7.84 -1.86 14.36
N LYS A 81 7.40 -2.97 13.76
CA LYS A 81 8.26 -4.10 13.37
C LYS A 81 9.08 -3.85 12.09
N GLY A 82 8.89 -2.68 11.47
CA GLY A 82 9.60 -2.29 10.24
C GLY A 82 9.18 -3.12 9.03
N ARG A 83 7.92 -3.54 8.97
CA ARG A 83 7.32 -4.22 7.80
C ARG A 83 7.25 -3.28 6.61
N VAL A 84 7.45 -3.80 5.42
CA VAL A 84 7.37 -3.02 4.19
C VAL A 84 5.93 -2.98 3.68
N ASN A 85 5.54 -1.84 3.12
CA ASN A 85 4.22 -1.60 2.55
C ASN A 85 4.31 -1.64 1.01
N SER A 86 3.64 -2.59 0.36
CA SER A 86 3.69 -2.76 -1.10
C SER A 86 3.28 -1.50 -1.88
N ASN A 87 2.25 -0.79 -1.40
CA ASN A 87 1.76 0.43 -2.05
C ASN A 87 2.80 1.55 -1.99
N LYS A 88 3.51 1.70 -0.87
CA LYS A 88 4.60 2.68 -0.74
C LYS A 88 5.79 2.33 -1.63
N THR A 89 6.15 1.05 -1.73
CA THR A 89 7.21 0.58 -2.62
C THR A 89 6.87 0.84 -4.08
N ALA A 90 5.64 0.53 -4.50
CA ALA A 90 5.16 0.81 -5.85
C ALA A 90 5.09 2.32 -6.15
N ALA A 91 4.69 3.15 -5.18
CA ALA A 91 4.69 4.60 -5.31
C ALA A 91 6.11 5.17 -5.49
N ARG A 92 7.11 4.62 -4.79
CA ARG A 92 8.52 5.00 -4.98
C ARG A 92 8.99 4.73 -6.42
N LEU A 93 8.64 3.57 -6.98
CA LEU A 93 8.94 3.26 -8.39
C LEU A 93 8.28 4.26 -9.35
N LEU A 94 7.01 4.64 -9.09
CA LEU A 94 6.30 5.60 -9.92
C LEU A 94 6.90 7.00 -9.85
N TRP A 95 7.30 7.44 -8.66
CA TRP A 95 7.96 8.72 -8.45
C TRP A 95 9.27 8.81 -9.25
N GLU A 96 10.17 7.85 -9.05
CA GLU A 96 11.46 7.84 -9.73
C GLU A 96 11.31 7.60 -11.23
N GLY A 97 10.41 6.70 -11.62
CA GLY A 97 10.12 6.40 -13.01
C GLY A 97 9.55 7.59 -13.78
N TRP A 98 8.67 8.38 -13.14
CA TRP A 98 8.13 9.60 -13.73
C TRP A 98 9.23 10.65 -13.94
N GLN A 99 10.08 10.88 -12.93
CA GLN A 99 11.16 11.87 -13.02
C GLN A 99 12.23 11.52 -14.06
N ARG A 100 12.59 10.24 -14.17
CA ARG A 100 13.71 9.79 -15.02
C ARG A 100 13.28 9.43 -16.44
N PHE A 101 12.06 8.91 -16.61
CA PHE A 101 11.64 8.27 -17.87
C PHE A 101 10.30 8.78 -18.39
N ALA A 102 9.76 9.87 -17.85
CA ALA A 102 8.46 10.43 -18.21
C ALA A 102 7.33 9.37 -18.18
N LEU A 103 7.43 8.44 -17.21
CA LEU A 103 6.49 7.35 -17.02
C LEU A 103 5.04 7.86 -16.96
N ARG A 104 4.14 7.15 -17.62
CA ARG A 104 2.69 7.42 -17.65
C ARG A 104 1.93 6.27 -17.01
N LEU A 105 1.25 6.55 -15.90
CA LEU A 105 0.49 5.58 -15.12
C LEU A 105 -0.82 5.23 -15.82
N SER A 106 -1.13 3.94 -15.90
CA SER A 106 -2.40 3.43 -16.44
C SER A 106 -3.29 2.85 -15.34
N ARG A 107 -2.71 2.04 -14.44
CA ARG A 107 -3.44 1.40 -13.35
C ARG A 107 -2.55 1.24 -12.13
N PHE A 108 -3.12 1.44 -10.96
CA PHE A 108 -2.53 1.12 -9.67
C PHE A 108 -3.54 0.30 -8.88
N ASP A 109 -3.14 -0.85 -8.37
CA ASP A 109 -3.94 -1.68 -7.47
C ASP A 109 -3.04 -2.27 -6.39
N GLY A 110 -3.44 -2.25 -5.13
CA GLY A 110 -2.64 -2.84 -4.07
C GLY A 110 -3.22 -2.69 -2.67
N GLY A 111 -2.90 -3.65 -1.81
CA GLY A 111 -3.57 -3.87 -0.52
C GLY A 111 -4.87 -4.65 -0.64
N ASN A 112 -5.52 -4.87 0.51
CA ASN A 112 -6.78 -5.62 0.59
C ASN A 112 -7.70 -5.09 1.70
N LEU A 113 -7.16 -4.96 2.92
CA LEU A 113 -7.89 -4.47 4.09
C LEU A 113 -7.22 -3.22 4.65
N ARG A 114 -8.03 -2.32 5.23
CA ARG A 114 -7.55 -1.05 5.80
C ARG A 114 -6.64 -1.23 7.02
N ASN A 115 -6.88 -2.26 7.81
CA ASN A 115 -6.14 -2.57 9.03
C ASN A 115 -4.98 -3.57 8.80
N ALA A 116 -4.65 -3.86 7.54
CA ALA A 116 -3.57 -4.76 7.18
C ALA A 116 -2.47 -4.01 6.43
N ILE A 117 -1.21 -4.23 6.83
CA ILE A 117 -0.05 -3.76 6.08
C ILE A 117 -0.05 -4.49 4.72
N PRO A 118 -0.14 -3.77 3.59
CA PRO A 118 -0.40 -4.37 2.29
C PRO A 118 0.82 -5.14 1.79
N ARG A 119 0.56 -6.36 1.34
CA ARG A 119 1.59 -7.33 0.93
C ARG A 119 1.89 -7.30 -0.56
N GLU A 120 0.87 -6.94 -1.34
CA GLU A 120 0.86 -7.04 -2.79
C GLU A 120 0.49 -5.68 -3.38
N ALA A 121 1.13 -5.31 -4.49
CA ALA A 121 0.72 -4.19 -5.32
C ALA A 121 1.10 -4.46 -6.79
N GLU A 122 0.20 -4.12 -7.71
CA GLU A 122 0.40 -4.19 -9.15
C GLU A 122 0.21 -2.81 -9.77
N VAL A 123 1.17 -2.41 -10.61
CA VAL A 123 1.11 -1.14 -11.33
C VAL A 123 1.36 -1.37 -12.81
N LEU A 124 0.48 -0.83 -13.64
CA LEU A 124 0.60 -0.80 -15.10
C LEU A 124 0.94 0.62 -15.55
N PHE A 125 2.00 0.76 -16.33
CA PHE A 125 2.45 2.06 -16.84
C PHE A 125 3.10 1.93 -18.21
N GLY A 126 3.18 3.06 -18.91
CA GLY A 126 3.94 3.21 -20.15
C GLY A 126 5.15 4.11 -19.96
N ILE A 127 6.21 3.87 -20.72
CA ILE A 127 7.36 4.77 -20.88
C ILE A 127 7.66 4.96 -22.37
N PRO A 128 8.31 6.06 -22.80
CA PRO A 128 8.78 6.19 -24.18
C PRO A 128 9.67 5.00 -24.57
N ALA A 129 9.45 4.42 -25.75
CA ALA A 129 10.20 3.26 -26.24
C ALA A 129 11.72 3.52 -26.29
N SER A 130 12.13 4.77 -26.56
CA SER A 130 13.53 5.19 -26.53
C SER A 130 14.20 5.02 -25.17
N CYS A 131 13.42 4.99 -24.08
CA CYS A 131 13.92 4.85 -22.72
C CYS A 131 13.98 3.38 -22.25
N GLU A 132 13.49 2.41 -23.03
CA GLU A 132 13.30 1.03 -22.56
C GLU A 132 14.58 0.41 -21.99
N ALA A 133 15.69 0.48 -22.73
CA ALA A 133 16.95 -0.10 -22.28
C ALA A 133 17.46 0.53 -20.98
N ALA A 134 17.37 1.86 -20.87
CA ALA A 134 17.77 2.59 -19.68
C ALA A 134 16.86 2.29 -18.48
N PHE A 135 15.54 2.18 -18.72
CA PHE A 135 14.57 1.83 -17.69
C PHE A 135 14.81 0.42 -17.15
N ARG A 136 15.05 -0.58 -18.01
CA ARG A 136 15.33 -1.95 -17.56
C ARG A 136 16.62 -2.05 -16.75
N SER A 137 17.66 -1.32 -17.15
CA SER A 137 18.91 -1.23 -16.38
C SER A 137 18.66 -0.64 -14.99
N TRP A 138 18.00 0.53 -14.95
CA TRP A 138 17.64 1.19 -13.69
C TRP A 138 16.73 0.33 -12.82
N PHE A 139 15.74 -0.35 -13.40
CA PHE A 139 14.86 -1.23 -12.65
C PHE A 139 15.64 -2.38 -11.99
N GLY A 140 16.64 -2.94 -12.68
CA GLY A 140 17.52 -3.95 -12.10
C GLY A 140 18.30 -3.44 -10.88
N GLU A 141 18.84 -2.21 -10.96
CA GLU A 141 19.50 -1.54 -9.83
C GLU A 141 18.52 -1.27 -8.69
N PHE A 142 17.36 -0.70 -9.01
CA PHE A 142 16.28 -0.41 -8.06
C PHE A 142 15.81 -1.67 -7.33
N ALA A 143 15.57 -2.76 -8.05
CA ALA A 143 15.17 -4.04 -7.47
C ALA A 143 16.26 -4.62 -6.54
N ALA A 144 17.53 -4.49 -6.92
CA ALA A 144 18.66 -4.93 -6.09
C ALA A 144 18.81 -4.07 -4.82
N GLU A 145 18.65 -2.76 -4.94
CA GLU A 145 18.66 -1.82 -3.80
C GLU A 145 17.53 -2.14 -2.82
N LEU A 146 16.30 -2.31 -3.30
CA LEU A 146 15.17 -2.71 -2.45
C LEU A 146 15.39 -4.09 -1.81
N GLY A 147 15.94 -5.05 -2.57
CA GLY A 147 16.29 -6.37 -2.05
C GLY A 147 17.30 -6.28 -0.89
N ALA A 148 18.31 -5.43 -1.02
CA ALA A 148 19.29 -5.18 0.05
C ALA A 148 18.68 -4.43 1.24
N GLU A 149 17.87 -3.40 0.98
CA GLU A 149 17.16 -2.60 1.98
C GLU A 149 16.22 -3.48 2.83
N PHE A 150 15.51 -4.41 2.19
CA PHE A 150 14.46 -5.19 2.83
C PHE A 150 14.93 -6.57 3.33
N HIS A 151 16.14 -7.01 3.00
CA HIS A 151 16.63 -8.37 3.24
C HIS A 151 16.35 -8.92 4.65
N LEU A 152 16.57 -8.12 5.69
CA LEU A 152 16.39 -8.56 7.09
C LEU A 152 14.92 -8.66 7.52
N ARG A 153 14.03 -7.92 6.87
CA ARG A 153 12.62 -7.75 7.29
C ARG A 153 11.63 -8.41 6.34
N GLU A 154 12.02 -8.65 5.08
CA GLU A 154 11.17 -9.22 4.04
C GLU A 154 11.96 -10.26 3.23
N PRO A 155 12.33 -11.40 3.83
CA PRO A 155 13.20 -12.39 3.18
C PRO A 155 12.58 -13.02 1.92
N ASN A 156 11.26 -12.92 1.77
CA ASN A 156 10.54 -13.43 0.62
C ASN A 156 10.18 -12.34 -0.39
N PHE A 157 10.53 -11.07 -0.16
CA PHE A 157 10.19 -9.96 -1.03
C PHE A 157 10.53 -10.26 -2.49
N ARG A 158 9.59 -9.98 -3.38
CA ARG A 158 9.78 -10.03 -4.82
C ARG A 158 9.28 -8.75 -5.47
N ILE A 159 10.01 -8.33 -6.48
CA ILE A 159 9.55 -7.32 -7.42
C ILE A 159 9.84 -7.80 -8.85
N THR A 160 8.81 -7.82 -9.70
CA THR A 160 8.92 -8.29 -11.09
C THR A 160 8.55 -7.19 -12.07
N LEU A 161 9.09 -7.29 -13.29
CA LEU A 161 8.80 -6.41 -14.41
C LEU A 161 8.43 -7.26 -15.62
N ASP A 162 7.16 -7.22 -16.00
CA ASP A 162 6.63 -7.92 -17.18
C ASP A 162 6.25 -6.92 -18.27
N GLU A 163 6.38 -7.32 -19.53
CA GLU A 163 5.79 -6.57 -20.65
C GLU A 163 4.26 -6.64 -20.59
N ALA A 164 3.61 -5.55 -21.01
CA ALA A 164 2.17 -5.44 -21.02
C ALA A 164 1.65 -4.85 -22.33
N ALA A 165 0.39 -5.15 -22.63
CA ALA A 165 -0.30 -4.53 -23.77
C ALA A 165 -0.48 -3.01 -23.52
N PRO A 166 -0.46 -2.19 -24.58
CA PRO A 166 -0.79 -0.77 -24.47
C PRO A 166 -2.15 -0.54 -23.82
N ALA A 167 -2.23 0.47 -22.95
CA ALA A 167 -3.45 0.83 -22.24
C ALA A 167 -3.61 2.35 -22.15
N PRO A 168 -4.85 2.87 -21.98
CA PRO A 168 -5.07 4.27 -21.64
C PRO A 168 -4.34 4.65 -20.35
N VAL A 169 -3.86 5.89 -20.27
CA VAL A 169 -3.14 6.42 -19.11
C VAL A 169 -3.95 7.50 -18.41
N LEU A 170 -3.65 7.78 -17.15
CA LEU A 170 -4.24 8.89 -16.42
C LEU A 170 -3.91 10.22 -17.11
N ASP A 171 -4.84 11.18 -17.01
CA ASP A 171 -4.52 12.57 -17.31
C ASP A 171 -3.36 13.07 -16.43
N GLU A 172 -2.54 13.97 -16.98
CA GLU A 172 -1.28 14.38 -16.36
C GLU A 172 -1.50 15.08 -15.01
N SER A 173 -2.57 15.84 -14.88
CA SER A 173 -2.92 16.50 -13.62
C SER A 173 -3.19 15.49 -12.51
N ALA A 174 -3.99 14.47 -12.78
CA ALA A 174 -4.31 13.43 -11.81
C ALA A 174 -3.10 12.56 -11.48
N GLN A 175 -2.31 12.16 -12.48
CA GLN A 175 -1.08 11.42 -12.23
C GLN A 175 -0.12 12.23 -11.36
N ARG A 176 0.05 13.53 -11.66
CA ARG A 176 0.91 14.41 -10.88
C ARG A 176 0.42 14.54 -9.44
N ALA A 177 -0.89 14.65 -9.21
CA ALA A 177 -1.46 14.73 -7.86
C ALA A 177 -1.39 13.40 -7.08
N LEU A 178 -1.34 12.27 -7.78
CA LEU A 178 -1.23 10.95 -7.15
C LEU A 178 0.23 10.58 -6.84
N VAL A 179 1.16 10.96 -7.72
CA VAL A 179 2.57 10.61 -7.61
C VAL A 179 3.34 11.66 -6.79
N LEU A 180 2.97 12.95 -6.81
CA LEU A 180 3.53 14.01 -5.96
C LEU A 180 2.70 14.30 -4.71
#